data_AF-A0AAW0DF43-F1
#
_entry.id   AF-A0AAW0DF43-F1
#
_cell.length_a   1.000
_cell.length_b   1.000
_cell.length_c   1.000
_cell.angle_alpha   90.00
_cell.angle_beta   90.00
_cell.angle_gamma   90.00
#
_symmetry.space_group_name_H-M   'P 1'
#
loop_
_entity.id
_entity.type
_entity.pdbx_description
1 polymer ?
#
loop_
_entity_poly.entity_id
_entity_poly.type
_entity_poly.pdbx_seq_one_letter_code
_entity_poly.pdbx_strand_id
1 'polypeptide(L)'
;MFLPATWTGISEDLNGGVPGADTSLVSPEWLRKNIQIGPYGKMYPDVLYIMEGDTPSFLYLIPNGLGVPENPAYGSWGGRYASIDGASKIYSDIPDQVVSTVDGKTYTNNKATIWRWREAYQNDFAARMQWTLSSNFSACNHAPNVVVNGQNGTQPIEVSATGGETITLDASGTKDPDAGDELQFKWFQYKEPSGGNGKPTAPDFDFHGTQNATVLQVTIPEVTAGLYHIVLEVSDSGTPKLFRYKRVLVTVA
;
A
#
# COMPACT_ATOMS: atom_id res chain seq x y z
N MET A 1 1.35 9.32 -25.52
CA MET A 1 2.39 9.83 -24.59
C MET A 1 2.83 8.64 -23.77
N PHE A 2 4.03 8.10 -24.00
CA PHE A 2 4.53 7.00 -23.18
C PHE A 2 4.77 7.56 -21.77
N LEU A 3 4.08 7.02 -20.77
CA LEU A 3 4.45 7.28 -19.39
C LEU A 3 5.84 6.66 -19.17
N PRO A 4 6.83 7.36 -18.59
CA PRO A 4 8.13 6.76 -18.31
C PRO A 4 7.92 5.58 -17.35
N ALA A 5 8.70 4.51 -17.45
CA ALA A 5 8.40 3.24 -16.77
C ALA A 5 8.09 3.38 -15.26
N THR A 6 7.01 2.76 -14.77
CA THR A 6 6.57 2.86 -13.37
C THR A 6 7.63 2.37 -12.38
N TRP A 7 8.37 1.31 -12.74
CA TRP A 7 9.33 0.66 -11.85
C TRP A 7 10.40 1.61 -11.31
N THR A 8 10.68 2.72 -12.00
CA THR A 8 11.67 3.69 -11.53
C THR A 8 11.27 4.39 -10.23
N GLY A 9 10.00 4.31 -9.84
CA GLY A 9 9.50 4.73 -8.52
C GLY A 9 10.08 3.96 -7.34
N ILE A 10 10.77 2.84 -7.57
CA ILE A 10 11.45 2.12 -6.48
C ILE A 10 12.58 2.95 -5.86
N SER A 11 13.42 3.61 -6.67
CA SER A 11 14.59 4.37 -6.17
C SER A 11 15.26 5.36 -7.15
N GLU A 12 14.70 5.66 -8.33
CA GLU A 12 15.36 6.55 -9.31
C GLU A 12 15.48 8.00 -8.82
N ASP A 13 14.70 8.36 -7.79
CA ASP A 13 14.77 9.63 -7.07
C ASP A 13 16.16 9.96 -6.50
N LEU A 14 16.98 8.96 -6.19
CA LEU A 14 18.39 9.17 -5.79
C LEU A 14 19.23 9.83 -6.89
N ASN A 15 18.86 9.64 -8.15
CA ASN A 15 19.53 10.19 -9.32
C ASN A 15 18.77 11.41 -9.90
N GLY A 16 17.84 11.99 -9.13
CA GLY A 16 17.04 13.14 -9.53
C GLY A 16 15.84 12.83 -10.42
N GLY A 17 15.49 11.55 -10.63
CA GLY A 17 14.47 11.14 -11.60
C GLY A 17 13.02 11.27 -11.14
N VAL A 18 12.75 11.17 -9.83
CA VAL A 18 11.37 11.10 -9.31
C VAL A 18 11.22 11.98 -8.04
N PRO A 19 10.47 13.08 -8.08
CA PRO A 19 10.24 13.88 -6.88
C PRO A 19 9.14 13.27 -5.98
N GLY A 20 9.19 13.61 -4.68
CA GLY A 20 8.12 13.32 -3.71
C GLY A 20 8.33 12.08 -2.82
N ALA A 21 9.21 11.17 -3.21
CA ALA A 21 9.52 9.99 -2.42
C ALA A 21 10.56 10.27 -1.32
N ASP A 22 10.52 9.51 -0.21
CA ASP A 22 11.56 9.57 0.82
C ASP A 22 12.80 8.81 0.37
N THR A 23 13.82 9.55 -0.06
CA THR A 23 15.12 9.00 -0.52
C THR A 23 15.94 8.38 0.62
N SER A 24 15.67 8.74 1.89
CA SER A 24 16.47 8.26 3.01
C SER A 24 16.33 6.75 3.21
N LEU A 25 15.16 6.19 2.88
CA LEU A 25 14.81 4.78 2.99
C LEU A 25 15.42 3.90 1.89
N VAL A 26 16.05 4.50 0.88
CA VAL A 26 16.75 3.78 -0.20
C VAL A 26 18.23 4.16 -0.28
N SER A 27 18.73 4.95 0.68
CA SER A 27 20.12 5.39 0.73
C SER A 27 21.09 4.23 0.98
N PRO A 28 22.35 4.31 0.50
CA PRO A 28 23.38 3.34 0.83
C PRO A 28 23.57 3.14 2.35
N GLU A 29 23.43 4.21 3.13
CA GLU A 29 23.53 4.17 4.60
C GLU A 29 22.38 3.37 5.21
N TRP A 30 21.15 3.57 4.72
CA TRP A 30 19.98 2.82 5.17
C TRP A 30 20.09 1.33 4.80
N LEU A 31 20.53 1.03 3.57
CA LEU A 31 20.77 -0.34 3.10
C LEU A 31 21.82 -1.05 3.96
N ARG A 32 22.96 -0.41 4.23
CA ARG A 32 24.01 -0.98 5.09
C ARG A 32 23.51 -1.32 6.48
N LYS A 33 22.70 -0.42 7.05
CA LYS A 33 22.18 -0.55 8.41
C LYS A 33 21.10 -1.63 8.52
N ASN A 34 20.19 -1.72 7.56
CA ASN A 34 18.95 -2.49 7.71
C ASN A 34 18.91 -3.76 6.85
N ILE A 35 19.60 -3.76 5.70
CA ILE A 35 19.51 -4.84 4.71
C ILE A 35 20.80 -5.65 4.60
N GLN A 36 21.95 -5.00 4.51
CA GLN A 36 23.25 -5.67 4.33
C GLN A 36 23.82 -6.22 5.65
N ILE A 37 22.96 -6.86 6.44
CA ILE A 37 23.25 -7.43 7.75
C ILE A 37 23.16 -8.96 7.72
N GLY A 38 23.97 -9.61 8.56
CA GLY A 38 23.99 -11.07 8.68
C GLY A 38 24.43 -11.83 7.42
N PRO A 39 24.22 -13.15 7.37
CA PRO A 39 24.68 -13.99 6.26
C PRO A 39 24.07 -13.64 4.91
N TYR A 40 22.75 -13.37 4.84
CA TYR A 40 22.09 -13.01 3.58
C TYR A 40 22.39 -11.58 3.15
N GLY A 41 22.47 -10.64 4.09
CA GLY A 41 22.80 -9.25 3.76
C GLY A 41 24.20 -9.08 3.19
N LYS A 42 25.16 -9.94 3.53
CA LYS A 42 26.49 -9.98 2.87
C LYS A 42 26.41 -10.31 1.38
N MET A 43 25.33 -10.95 0.92
CA MET A 43 25.09 -11.25 -0.49
C MET A 43 24.31 -10.16 -1.20
N TYR A 44 23.76 -9.18 -0.46
CA TYR A 44 23.07 -8.03 -1.02
C TYR A 44 24.11 -6.97 -1.45
N PRO A 45 24.29 -6.74 -2.76
CA PRO A 45 25.38 -5.91 -3.28
C PRO A 45 25.15 -4.42 -3.02
N ASP A 46 26.23 -3.63 -3.08
CA ASP A 46 26.12 -2.18 -3.15
C ASP A 46 25.44 -1.74 -4.46
N VAL A 47 24.67 -0.65 -4.38
CA VAL A 47 23.91 -0.11 -5.51
C VAL A 47 24.85 0.51 -6.53
N LEU A 48 24.79 0.04 -7.78
CA LEU A 48 25.60 0.58 -8.89
C LEU A 48 24.89 1.72 -9.66
N TYR A 49 23.57 1.63 -9.83
CA TYR A 49 22.76 2.63 -10.55
C TYR A 49 21.51 2.99 -9.77
N ILE A 50 20.56 2.06 -9.71
CA ILE A 50 19.33 2.13 -8.92
C ILE A 50 19.25 0.90 -8.04
N MET A 51 18.57 1.03 -6.91
CA MET A 51 18.24 -0.10 -6.05
C MET A 51 17.05 -0.84 -6.64
N GLU A 52 17.17 -2.15 -6.80
CA GLU A 52 16.02 -3.06 -6.91
C GLU A 52 14.99 -2.71 -8.03
N GLY A 53 15.47 -2.32 -9.21
CA GLY A 53 14.62 -1.95 -10.36
C GLY A 53 13.52 -2.98 -10.71
N ASP A 54 13.80 -4.27 -10.53
CA ASP A 54 12.86 -5.36 -10.84
C ASP A 54 11.97 -5.77 -9.64
N THR A 55 12.25 -5.30 -8.43
CA THR A 55 11.50 -5.66 -7.20
C THR A 55 10.00 -5.38 -7.30
N PRO A 56 9.52 -4.28 -7.92
CA PRO A 56 8.08 -4.04 -8.08
C PRO A 56 7.32 -5.20 -8.72
N SER A 57 7.95 -6.00 -9.58
CA SER A 57 7.34 -7.21 -10.18
C SER A 57 6.98 -8.28 -9.15
N PHE A 58 7.69 -8.33 -8.02
CA PHE A 58 7.44 -9.28 -6.93
C PHE A 58 6.64 -8.67 -5.78
N LEU A 59 6.77 -7.36 -5.50
CA LEU A 59 5.95 -6.68 -4.49
C LEU A 59 4.44 -6.84 -4.76
N TYR A 60 4.08 -7.00 -6.03
CA TYR A 60 2.72 -7.27 -6.48
C TYR A 60 2.13 -8.59 -5.92
N LEU A 61 2.99 -9.54 -5.55
CA LEU A 61 2.62 -10.88 -5.07
C LEU A 61 2.63 -10.99 -3.54
N ILE A 62 3.06 -9.95 -2.81
CA ILE A 62 3.13 -9.98 -1.36
C ILE A 62 1.70 -9.83 -0.79
N PRO A 63 1.18 -10.82 -0.06
CA PRO A 63 -0.18 -10.78 0.46
C PRO A 63 -0.23 -9.93 1.75
N ASN A 64 -0.20 -8.62 1.59
CA ASN A 64 -0.29 -7.65 2.70
C ASN A 64 -1.71 -7.07 2.89
N GLY A 65 -2.67 -7.49 2.05
CA GLY A 65 -4.07 -7.07 2.07
C GLY A 65 -4.41 -5.81 1.27
N LEU A 66 -3.42 -5.19 0.61
CA LEU A 66 -3.61 -4.00 -0.22
C LEU A 66 -4.01 -4.35 -1.67
N GLY A 67 -3.22 -5.23 -2.29
CA GLY A 67 -3.35 -5.59 -3.70
C GLY A 67 -4.12 -6.90 -3.91
N VAL A 68 -4.62 -7.08 -5.12
CA VAL A 68 -5.17 -8.35 -5.62
C VAL A 68 -4.40 -8.69 -6.90
N PRO A 69 -3.54 -9.72 -6.92
CA PRO A 69 -2.67 -10.02 -8.06
C PRO A 69 -3.41 -10.18 -9.40
N GLU A 70 -4.64 -10.66 -9.34
CA GLU A 70 -5.50 -10.88 -10.50
C GLU A 70 -6.17 -9.58 -11.01
N ASN A 71 -6.05 -8.47 -10.26
CA ASN A 71 -6.61 -7.16 -10.60
C ASN A 71 -5.56 -6.03 -10.54
N PRO A 72 -4.66 -5.92 -11.55
CA PRO A 72 -3.65 -4.86 -11.71
C PRO A 72 -4.14 -3.43 -11.51
N ALA A 73 -5.41 -3.17 -11.84
CA ALA A 73 -6.03 -1.87 -11.74
C ALA A 73 -6.29 -1.41 -10.30
N TYR A 74 -6.28 -2.32 -9.31
CA TYR A 74 -6.59 -1.97 -7.92
C TYR A 74 -5.43 -1.29 -7.19
N GLY A 75 -4.20 -1.51 -7.65
CA GLY A 75 -2.98 -0.98 -7.04
C GLY A 75 -2.47 -1.85 -5.89
N SER A 76 -1.14 -1.94 -5.77
CA SER A 76 -0.42 -2.63 -4.70
C SER A 76 0.92 -1.93 -4.45
N TRP A 77 1.79 -2.51 -3.59
CA TRP A 77 3.17 -2.05 -3.45
C TRP A 77 3.98 -2.13 -4.75
N GLY A 78 3.58 -3.00 -5.69
CA GLY A 78 4.19 -3.13 -7.01
C GLY A 78 3.68 -2.13 -8.05
N GLY A 79 2.79 -1.21 -7.68
CA GLY A 79 2.21 -0.21 -8.57
C GLY A 79 0.78 -0.52 -9.00
N ARG A 80 0.27 0.25 -9.97
CA ARG A 80 -1.09 0.15 -10.49
C ARG A 80 -1.08 0.24 -12.02
N TYR A 81 -1.86 -0.61 -12.67
CA TYR A 81 -1.86 -0.77 -14.12
C TYR A 81 -3.28 -0.95 -14.67
N ALA A 82 -3.62 -0.27 -15.76
CA ALA A 82 -4.91 -0.44 -16.43
C ALA A 82 -4.76 -1.31 -17.67
N SER A 83 -5.81 -2.07 -18.01
CA SER A 83 -5.88 -2.73 -19.31
C SER A 83 -5.86 -1.68 -20.42
N ILE A 84 -5.08 -1.93 -21.48
CA ILE A 84 -4.93 -0.98 -22.59
C ILE A 84 -6.16 -0.91 -23.50
N ASP A 85 -6.97 -1.97 -23.53
CA ASP A 85 -8.10 -2.14 -24.45
C ASP A 85 -9.31 -2.86 -23.81
N GLY A 86 -9.22 -3.26 -22.53
CA GLY A 86 -10.27 -3.97 -21.81
C GLY A 86 -10.51 -5.42 -22.27
N ALA A 87 -9.82 -5.88 -23.32
CA ALA A 87 -10.04 -7.19 -23.94
C ALA A 87 -8.78 -8.05 -23.91
N SER A 88 -7.61 -7.45 -24.09
CA SER A 88 -6.32 -8.09 -23.93
C SER A 88 -5.95 -8.20 -22.46
N LYS A 89 -5.10 -9.19 -22.15
CA LYS A 89 -4.40 -9.28 -20.85
C LYS A 89 -3.14 -8.42 -20.83
N ILE A 90 -3.12 -7.32 -21.58
CA ILE A 90 -2.01 -6.38 -21.63
C ILE A 90 -2.40 -5.16 -20.79
N TYR A 91 -1.51 -4.81 -19.87
CA TYR A 91 -1.70 -3.72 -18.93
C TYR A 91 -0.61 -2.67 -19.14
N SER A 92 -0.95 -1.41 -18.94
CA SER A 92 -0.04 -0.28 -19.02
C SER A 92 -0.04 0.49 -17.70
N ASP A 93 1.10 1.14 -17.45
CA ASP A 93 1.31 2.09 -16.37
C ASP A 93 0.20 3.14 -16.32
N ILE A 94 -0.28 3.49 -15.13
CA ILE A 94 -1.23 4.58 -14.91
C ILE A 94 -0.82 5.45 -13.71
N PRO A 95 -1.16 6.75 -13.70
CA PRO A 95 -0.75 7.65 -12.64
C PRO A 95 -1.67 7.59 -11.41
N ASP A 96 -1.08 7.67 -10.22
CA ASP A 96 -1.78 8.02 -8.99
C ASP A 96 -1.59 9.49 -8.66
N GLN A 97 -2.51 10.04 -7.87
CA GLN A 97 -2.37 11.37 -7.27
C GLN A 97 -2.10 11.22 -5.78
N VAL A 98 -0.88 11.53 -5.36
CA VAL A 98 -0.40 11.27 -4.00
C VAL A 98 0.15 12.55 -3.38
N VAL A 99 -0.23 12.82 -2.13
CA VAL A 99 0.41 13.86 -1.31
C VAL A 99 1.66 13.25 -0.66
N SER A 100 2.83 13.82 -0.95
CA SER A 100 4.08 13.39 -0.35
C SER A 100 4.09 13.67 1.16
N THR A 101 4.49 12.68 1.94
CA THR A 101 4.74 12.83 3.39
C THR A 101 6.03 13.59 3.68
N VAL A 102 6.90 13.76 2.69
CA VAL A 102 8.22 14.41 2.83
C VAL A 102 8.11 15.92 2.67
N ASP A 103 7.40 16.39 1.64
CA ASP A 103 7.32 17.83 1.32
C ASP A 103 5.90 18.40 1.26
N GLY A 104 4.88 17.56 1.52
CA GLY A 104 3.47 17.96 1.53
C GLY A 104 2.88 18.30 0.16
N LYS A 105 3.63 18.14 -0.94
CA LYS A 105 3.14 18.46 -2.28
C LYS A 105 2.37 17.30 -2.90
N THR A 106 1.46 17.64 -3.80
CA THR A 106 0.71 16.67 -4.59
C THR A 106 1.48 16.32 -5.86
N TYR A 107 1.70 15.03 -6.08
CA TYR A 107 2.33 14.47 -7.27
C TYR A 107 1.31 13.62 -8.03
N THR A 108 1.17 13.87 -9.33
CA THR A 108 0.34 13.04 -10.22
C THR A 108 1.22 12.36 -11.26
N ASN A 109 1.66 11.13 -10.98
CA ASN A 109 2.51 10.35 -11.89
C ASN A 109 2.42 8.84 -11.58
N ASN A 110 2.92 8.00 -12.49
CA ASN A 110 2.86 6.55 -12.35
C ASN A 110 3.87 5.98 -11.34
N LYS A 111 4.99 6.65 -11.07
CA LYS A 111 5.94 6.24 -10.02
C LYS A 111 5.32 6.35 -8.62
N ALA A 112 4.40 7.29 -8.45
CA ALA A 112 3.64 7.47 -7.21
C ALA A 112 2.81 6.25 -6.85
N THR A 113 2.48 5.38 -7.80
CA THR A 113 1.82 4.10 -7.51
C THR A 113 2.72 3.14 -6.72
N ILE A 114 4.05 3.32 -6.74
CA ILE A 114 5.03 2.54 -5.99
C ILE A 114 5.53 3.31 -4.77
N TRP A 115 6.15 4.49 -4.95
CA TRP A 115 6.90 5.13 -3.86
C TRP A 115 6.02 5.58 -2.70
N ARG A 116 4.71 5.75 -2.91
CA ARG A 116 3.75 6.03 -1.83
C ARG A 116 3.73 4.96 -0.74
N TRP A 117 4.22 3.76 -1.05
CA TRP A 117 4.28 2.61 -0.15
C TRP A 117 5.69 2.33 0.39
N ARG A 118 6.67 3.22 0.14
CA ARG A 118 8.08 2.94 0.38
C ARG A 118 8.43 2.60 1.82
N GLU A 119 7.92 3.38 2.75
CA GLU A 119 8.12 3.09 4.18
C GLU A 119 7.65 1.67 4.51
N ALA A 120 6.47 1.28 4.02
CA ALA A 120 5.89 -0.01 4.31
C ALA A 120 6.71 -1.19 3.74
N TYR A 121 7.08 -1.14 2.44
CA TYR A 121 7.86 -2.25 1.86
C TYR A 121 9.31 -2.28 2.33
N GLN A 122 9.94 -1.14 2.62
CA GLN A 122 11.30 -1.11 3.15
C GLN A 122 11.35 -1.61 4.60
N ASN A 123 10.40 -1.19 5.44
CA ASN A 123 10.32 -1.69 6.80
C ASN A 123 10.00 -3.19 6.84
N ASP A 124 9.13 -3.69 5.95
CA ASP A 124 8.84 -5.13 5.83
C ASP A 124 10.11 -5.91 5.46
N PHE A 125 10.94 -5.39 4.53
CA PHE A 125 12.21 -6.02 4.20
C PHE A 125 13.21 -5.98 5.36
N ALA A 126 13.36 -4.83 6.02
CA ALA A 126 14.24 -4.68 7.17
C ALA A 126 13.86 -5.62 8.33
N ALA A 127 12.58 -5.76 8.65
CA ALA A 127 12.11 -6.71 9.66
C ALA A 127 12.44 -8.15 9.27
N ARG A 128 12.19 -8.54 8.01
CA ARG A 128 12.54 -9.88 7.52
C ARG A 128 14.04 -10.15 7.57
N MET A 129 14.88 -9.15 7.35
CA MET A 129 16.32 -9.30 7.56
C MET A 129 16.65 -9.55 9.03
N GLN A 130 15.99 -8.88 9.99
CA GLN A 130 16.14 -9.18 11.41
C GLN A 130 15.71 -10.61 11.78
N TRP A 131 14.62 -11.11 11.18
CA TRP A 131 14.16 -12.49 11.39
C TRP A 131 15.21 -13.54 11.00
N THR A 132 16.13 -13.20 10.10
CA THR A 132 17.21 -14.11 9.70
C THR A 132 18.36 -14.16 10.72
N LEU A 133 18.41 -13.22 11.66
CA LEU A 133 19.48 -13.10 12.66
C LEU A 133 19.11 -13.74 14.01
N SER A 134 17.81 -13.94 14.26
CA SER A 134 17.30 -14.47 15.51
C SER A 134 16.18 -15.46 15.26
N SER A 135 16.26 -16.63 15.90
CA SER A 135 15.15 -17.59 15.96
C SER A 135 14.14 -17.26 17.08
N ASN A 136 14.47 -16.30 17.96
CA ASN A 136 13.54 -15.83 18.99
C ASN A 136 12.54 -14.87 18.36
N PHE A 137 11.26 -15.26 18.35
CA PHE A 137 10.14 -14.45 17.89
C PHE A 137 10.14 -13.08 18.57
N SER A 138 10.14 -13.02 19.90
CA SER A 138 10.01 -11.76 20.64
C SER A 138 11.20 -10.80 20.50
N ALA A 139 12.25 -11.18 19.76
CA ALA A 139 13.39 -10.32 19.47
C ALA A 139 13.21 -9.52 18.18
N CYS A 140 12.14 -9.75 17.43
CA CYS A 140 11.84 -9.08 16.17
C CYS A 140 10.38 -8.64 16.13
N ASN A 141 10.12 -7.55 15.41
CA ASN A 141 8.76 -7.10 15.15
C ASN A 141 8.08 -7.94 14.05
N HIS A 142 6.76 -8.11 14.13
CA HIS A 142 5.92 -8.79 13.17
C HIS A 142 4.64 -8.00 12.89
N ALA A 143 4.19 -8.08 11.66
CA ALA A 143 3.12 -7.20 11.22
C ALA A 143 1.75 -7.58 11.81
N PRO A 144 0.86 -6.60 12.01
CA PRO A 144 -0.43 -6.81 12.65
C PRO A 144 -1.38 -7.70 11.83
N ASN A 145 -2.22 -8.46 12.51
CA ASN A 145 -3.26 -9.29 11.91
C ASN A 145 -4.55 -8.48 11.75
N VAL A 146 -4.75 -7.90 10.57
CA VAL A 146 -5.90 -7.03 10.25
C VAL A 146 -7.19 -7.84 10.10
N VAL A 147 -8.23 -7.42 10.80
CA VAL A 147 -9.58 -7.99 10.76
C VAL A 147 -10.56 -6.85 10.58
N VAL A 148 -11.46 -6.95 9.60
CA VAL A 148 -12.56 -5.99 9.41
C VAL A 148 -13.87 -6.77 9.26
N ASN A 149 -14.92 -6.36 9.98
CA ASN A 149 -16.23 -7.03 10.01
C ASN A 149 -16.11 -8.54 10.30
N GLY A 150 -15.20 -8.91 11.21
CA GLY A 150 -14.89 -10.29 11.56
C GLY A 150 -14.10 -11.09 10.51
N GLN A 151 -13.78 -10.51 9.35
CA GLN A 151 -13.04 -11.17 8.28
C GLN A 151 -11.53 -10.92 8.43
N ASN A 152 -10.79 -12.00 8.68
CA ASN A 152 -9.33 -12.00 8.72
C ASN A 152 -8.73 -12.23 7.31
N GLY A 153 -7.41 -12.40 7.26
CA GLY A 153 -6.69 -12.70 6.02
C GLY A 153 -6.59 -11.50 5.07
N THR A 154 -6.01 -11.74 3.89
CA THR A 154 -5.55 -10.68 2.98
C THR A 154 -6.51 -10.44 1.82
N GLN A 155 -7.58 -11.24 1.70
CA GLN A 155 -8.58 -11.05 0.67
C GLN A 155 -9.41 -9.79 0.93
N PRO A 156 -9.84 -9.06 -0.13
CA PRO A 156 -10.74 -7.93 0.03
C PRO A 156 -12.07 -8.35 0.64
N ILE A 157 -12.74 -7.39 1.28
CA ILE A 157 -14.13 -7.52 1.72
C ILE A 157 -15.01 -6.97 0.61
N GLU A 158 -16.05 -7.70 0.23
CA GLU A 158 -17.04 -7.25 -0.74
C GLU A 158 -18.29 -6.76 -0.02
N VAL A 159 -18.75 -5.56 -0.39
CA VAL A 159 -19.95 -4.90 0.14
C VAL A 159 -20.79 -4.41 -1.04
N SER A 160 -22.10 -4.64 -1.00
CA SER A 160 -23.05 -4.02 -1.91
C SER A 160 -23.77 -2.89 -1.17
N ALA A 161 -23.95 -1.75 -1.83
CA ALA A 161 -24.66 -0.61 -1.27
C ALA A 161 -25.39 0.19 -2.37
N THR A 162 -26.32 1.06 -1.97
CA THR A 162 -26.91 2.07 -2.87
C THR A 162 -26.48 3.49 -2.50
N GLY A 163 -26.69 4.44 -3.41
CA GLY A 163 -26.58 5.86 -3.07
C GLY A 163 -27.41 6.22 -1.84
N GLY A 164 -26.82 6.99 -0.93
CA GLY A 164 -27.40 7.42 0.34
C GLY A 164 -27.34 6.38 1.47
N GLU A 165 -26.91 5.15 1.22
CA GLU A 165 -26.78 4.12 2.26
C GLU A 165 -25.55 4.35 3.15
N THR A 166 -25.68 4.09 4.45
CA THR A 166 -24.54 4.09 5.39
C THR A 166 -24.11 2.67 5.71
N ILE A 167 -22.85 2.34 5.42
CA ILE A 167 -22.22 1.08 5.78
C ILE A 167 -21.34 1.23 7.04
N THR A 168 -21.15 0.16 7.80
CA THR A 168 -20.24 0.13 8.96
C THR A 168 -19.08 -0.83 8.70
N LEU A 169 -17.87 -0.36 8.95
CA LEU A 169 -16.60 -1.09 8.83
C LEU A 169 -15.93 -1.13 10.21
N ASP A 170 -15.88 -2.31 10.81
CA ASP A 170 -15.39 -2.54 12.17
C ASP A 170 -14.07 -3.31 12.17
N ALA A 171 -12.98 -2.62 12.48
CA ALA A 171 -11.63 -3.16 12.60
C ALA A 171 -11.22 -3.56 14.04
N SER A 172 -12.14 -3.55 15.00
CA SER A 172 -11.85 -3.82 16.42
C SER A 172 -11.28 -5.22 16.70
N GLY A 173 -11.47 -6.16 15.77
CA GLY A 173 -10.87 -7.49 15.85
C GLY A 173 -9.38 -7.55 15.49
N THR A 174 -8.79 -6.46 15.00
CA THR A 174 -7.38 -6.39 14.60
C THR A 174 -6.47 -6.48 15.81
N LYS A 175 -5.38 -7.24 15.70
CA LYS A 175 -4.42 -7.47 16.79
C LYS A 175 -2.99 -7.51 16.30
N ASP A 176 -2.09 -7.01 17.14
CA ASP A 176 -0.66 -7.21 16.98
C ASP A 176 -0.24 -8.57 17.57
N PRO A 177 0.58 -9.38 16.87
CA PRO A 177 1.14 -10.61 17.45
C PRO A 177 2.22 -10.35 18.50
N ASP A 178 2.86 -9.18 18.49
CA ASP A 178 3.92 -8.79 19.41
C ASP A 178 3.36 -8.10 20.66
N ALA A 179 3.93 -8.46 21.81
CA ALA A 179 3.42 -8.00 23.08
C ALA A 179 3.83 -6.55 23.36
N GLY A 180 2.84 -5.67 23.49
CA GLY A 180 3.05 -4.27 23.88
C GLY A 180 3.05 -3.28 22.73
N ASP A 181 2.91 -3.76 21.48
CA ASP A 181 2.79 -2.87 20.33
C ASP A 181 1.40 -2.25 20.24
N GLU A 182 1.39 -0.93 20.00
CA GLU A 182 0.20 -0.13 19.78
C GLU A 182 -0.14 -0.10 18.29
N LEU A 183 -1.44 -0.15 17.98
CA LEU A 183 -1.93 -0.13 16.61
C LEU A 183 -2.49 1.25 16.23
N GLN A 184 -2.06 1.74 15.09
CA GLN A 184 -2.60 2.92 14.42
C GLN A 184 -3.45 2.48 13.23
N PHE A 185 -4.66 3.02 13.14
CA PHE A 185 -5.61 2.76 12.07
C PHE A 185 -5.71 4.00 11.18
N LYS A 186 -5.87 3.78 9.88
CA LYS A 186 -6.11 4.85 8.91
C LYS A 186 -6.98 4.34 7.77
N TRP A 187 -8.22 4.82 7.74
CA TRP A 187 -9.15 4.58 6.66
C TRP A 187 -9.01 5.65 5.59
N PHE A 188 -9.00 5.25 4.33
CA PHE A 188 -9.05 6.20 3.21
C PHE A 188 -9.79 5.60 2.01
N GLN A 189 -10.43 6.46 1.23
CA GLN A 189 -10.94 6.08 -0.08
C GLN A 189 -9.78 6.04 -1.07
N TYR A 190 -9.57 4.90 -1.74
CA TYR A 190 -8.58 4.82 -2.80
C TYR A 190 -9.25 5.24 -4.11
N LYS A 191 -9.17 6.54 -4.41
CA LYS A 191 -10.00 7.18 -5.45
C LYS A 191 -9.63 6.74 -6.86
N GLU A 192 -8.36 6.50 -7.13
CA GLU A 192 -7.86 6.19 -8.46
C GLU A 192 -8.40 4.88 -9.08
N PRO A 193 -8.57 3.79 -8.31
CA PRO A 193 -9.28 2.61 -8.81
C PRO A 193 -10.82 2.71 -8.71
N SER A 194 -11.38 3.73 -8.05
CA SER A 194 -12.81 3.85 -7.80
C SER A 194 -13.58 4.43 -9.00
N GLY A 195 -14.75 3.86 -9.31
CA GLY A 195 -15.65 4.34 -10.36
C GLY A 195 -15.20 4.03 -11.80
N GLY A 196 -14.26 3.08 -11.99
CA GLY A 196 -13.93 2.49 -13.30
C GLY A 196 -13.09 3.34 -14.26
N ASN A 197 -12.84 4.62 -13.97
CA ASN A 197 -12.17 5.53 -14.92
C ASN A 197 -10.64 5.56 -14.80
N GLY A 198 -10.06 4.84 -13.83
CA GLY A 198 -8.61 4.79 -13.57
C GLY A 198 -8.00 6.13 -13.10
N LYS A 199 -8.84 7.13 -12.84
CA LYS A 199 -8.50 8.51 -12.45
C LYS A 199 -9.08 8.83 -11.07
N PRO A 200 -8.48 9.74 -10.28
CA PRO A 200 -8.97 10.17 -8.97
C PRO A 200 -10.23 11.06 -9.03
N THR A 201 -11.21 10.72 -9.87
CA THR A 201 -12.43 11.51 -10.09
C THR A 201 -13.65 10.96 -9.36
N ALA A 202 -13.51 9.85 -8.63
CA ALA A 202 -14.59 9.32 -7.81
C ALA A 202 -15.07 10.39 -6.79
N PRO A 203 -16.38 10.55 -6.59
CA PRO A 203 -16.90 11.39 -5.52
C PRO A 203 -16.40 10.91 -4.15
N ASP A 204 -16.16 11.87 -3.25
CA ASP A 204 -15.69 11.57 -1.90
C ASP A 204 -16.80 10.88 -1.11
N PHE A 205 -16.47 9.74 -0.52
CA PHE A 205 -17.34 9.08 0.43
C PHE A 205 -17.39 9.86 1.74
N ASP A 206 -18.56 9.91 2.37
CA ASP A 206 -18.74 10.65 3.62
C ASP A 206 -18.33 9.77 4.81
N PHE A 207 -17.13 10.00 5.33
CA PHE A 207 -16.58 9.26 6.46
C PHE A 207 -17.02 9.92 7.76
N HIS A 208 -17.85 9.23 8.53
CA HIS A 208 -18.33 9.75 9.80
C HIS A 208 -17.28 9.56 10.90
N GLY A 209 -16.93 10.65 11.58
CA GLY A 209 -15.96 10.64 12.67
C GLY A 209 -14.52 10.78 12.18
N THR A 210 -13.57 10.17 12.90
CA THR A 210 -12.15 10.22 12.53
C THR A 210 -11.78 9.02 11.66
N GLN A 211 -10.98 9.28 10.63
CA GLN A 211 -10.43 8.25 9.76
C GLN A 211 -9.45 7.31 10.50
N ASN A 212 -9.07 7.64 11.74
CA ASN A 212 -8.20 6.80 12.57
C ASN A 212 -8.98 5.93 13.57
N ALA A 213 -10.31 5.88 13.47
CA ALA A 213 -11.14 5.06 14.35
C ALA A 213 -11.05 3.57 14.00
N THR A 214 -11.19 2.72 15.01
CA THR A 214 -11.33 1.27 14.81
C THR A 214 -12.65 0.91 14.14
N VAL A 215 -13.71 1.68 14.38
CA VAL A 215 -15.02 1.54 13.71
C VAL A 215 -15.28 2.79 12.87
N LEU A 216 -15.52 2.60 11.57
CA LEU A 216 -15.84 3.65 10.63
C LEU A 216 -17.26 3.44 10.10
N GLN A 217 -18.07 4.50 10.14
CA GLN A 217 -19.31 4.58 9.36
C GLN A 217 -19.05 5.40 8.10
N VAL A 218 -19.56 4.92 6.97
CA VAL A 218 -19.37 5.58 5.67
C VAL A 218 -20.71 5.69 4.97
N THR A 219 -21.12 6.91 4.65
CA THR A 219 -22.28 7.13 3.77
C THR A 219 -21.82 7.18 2.32
N ILE A 220 -22.43 6.33 1.50
CA ILE A 220 -22.17 6.25 0.07
C ILE A 220 -22.91 7.41 -0.60
N PRO A 221 -22.22 8.32 -1.30
CA PRO A 221 -22.87 9.40 -2.02
C PRO A 221 -23.69 8.86 -3.20
N GLU A 222 -24.60 9.68 -3.73
CA GLU A 222 -25.24 9.40 -5.02
C GLU A 222 -24.16 9.37 -6.12
N VAL A 223 -23.88 8.18 -6.63
CA VAL A 223 -22.81 7.95 -7.62
C VAL A 223 -23.29 7.01 -8.72
N THR A 224 -22.56 7.00 -9.83
CA THR A 224 -22.77 6.03 -10.90
C THR A 224 -22.55 4.61 -10.39
N ALA A 225 -23.37 3.66 -10.88
CA ALA A 225 -23.16 2.25 -10.60
C ALA A 225 -21.72 1.83 -10.98
N GLY A 226 -21.06 1.08 -10.09
CA GLY A 226 -19.67 0.70 -10.26
C GLY A 226 -18.99 0.24 -8.99
N LEU A 227 -17.68 -0.01 -9.10
CA LEU A 227 -16.84 -0.48 -8.01
C LEU A 227 -16.05 0.67 -7.39
N TYR A 228 -16.14 0.80 -6.07
CA TYR A 228 -15.43 1.79 -5.28
C TYR A 228 -14.55 1.11 -4.23
N HIS A 229 -13.46 1.76 -3.85
CA HIS A 229 -12.44 1.18 -2.98
C HIS A 229 -12.25 2.02 -1.73
N ILE A 230 -12.40 1.38 -0.58
CA ILE A 230 -11.95 1.88 0.71
C ILE A 230 -10.81 0.98 1.16
N VAL A 231 -9.78 1.55 1.78
CA VAL A 231 -8.65 0.81 2.32
C VAL A 231 -8.46 1.19 3.78
N LEU A 232 -8.35 0.19 4.64
CA LEU A 232 -7.75 0.32 5.95
C LEU A 232 -6.25 0.06 5.84
N GLU A 233 -5.44 1.01 6.28
CA GLU A 233 -4.03 0.82 6.63
C GLU A 233 -3.94 0.68 8.15
N VAL A 234 -3.28 -0.38 8.62
CA VAL A 234 -2.94 -0.60 10.02
C VAL A 234 -1.44 -0.66 10.13
N SER A 235 -0.90 0.04 11.13
CA SER A 235 0.51 -0.03 11.44
C SER A 235 0.76 -0.18 12.92
N ASP A 236 1.83 -0.88 13.28
CA ASP A 236 2.24 -1.10 14.67
C ASP A 236 3.19 0.02 15.17
N SER A 237 3.62 -0.11 16.43
CA SER A 237 4.65 0.73 17.05
C SER A 237 6.02 0.05 17.12
N GLY A 238 6.16 -1.14 16.55
CA GLY A 238 7.35 -1.96 16.64
C GLY A 238 8.50 -1.37 15.83
N THR A 239 9.68 -2.00 15.92
CA THR A 239 10.88 -1.54 15.21
C THR A 239 11.46 -2.64 14.30
N PRO A 240 11.51 -2.43 12.97
CA PRO A 240 10.92 -1.30 12.24
C PRO A 240 9.37 -1.38 12.27
N LYS A 241 8.70 -0.23 12.10
CA LYS A 241 7.25 -0.12 12.05
C LYS A 241 6.69 -0.91 10.87
N LEU A 242 5.77 -1.86 11.10
CA LEU A 242 5.19 -2.67 10.02
C LEU A 242 3.76 -2.25 9.70
N PHE A 243 3.36 -2.56 8.47
CA PHE A 243 2.09 -2.15 7.89
C PHE A 243 1.34 -3.34 7.29
N ARG A 244 0.03 -3.40 7.51
CA ARG A 244 -0.89 -4.32 6.84
C ARG A 244 -2.16 -3.59 6.46
N TYR A 245 -2.87 -4.15 5.51
CA TYR A 245 -4.01 -3.49 4.91
C TYR A 245 -5.23 -4.39 4.88
N LYS A 246 -6.40 -3.78 4.73
CA LYS A 246 -7.63 -4.48 4.34
C LYS A 246 -8.37 -3.62 3.34
N ARG A 247 -8.52 -4.13 2.12
CA ARG A 247 -9.33 -3.48 1.08
C ARG A 247 -10.79 -3.86 1.24
N VAL A 248 -11.67 -2.87 1.12
CA VAL A 248 -13.11 -3.03 1.01
C VAL A 248 -13.54 -2.58 -0.39
N LEU A 249 -14.20 -3.48 -1.10
CA LEU A 249 -14.77 -3.33 -2.42
C LEU A 249 -16.26 -3.02 -2.27
N VAL A 250 -16.65 -1.78 -2.55
CA VAL A 250 -18.04 -1.34 -2.48
C VAL A 250 -18.62 -1.30 -3.89
N THR A 251 -19.48 -2.26 -4.21
CA THR A 251 -20.26 -2.28 -5.45
C THR A 251 -21.52 -1.45 -5.23
N VAL A 252 -21.60 -0.31 -5.92
CA VAL A 252 -22.77 0.57 -5.88
C VAL A 252 -23.69 0.26 -7.06
N ALA A 253 -24.98 0.06 -6.79
CA ALA A 253 -26.01 -0.23 -7.78
C ALA A 253 -27.00 0.92 -7.94
#